data_AF-A0A849KM10-F1
#
_entry.id   AF-A0A849KM10-F1
#
_cell.length_a   1.000
_cell.length_b   1.000
_cell.length_c   1.000
_cell.angle_alpha   90.00
_cell.angle_beta   90.00
_cell.angle_gamma   90.00
#
_symmetry.space_group_name_H-M   'P 1'
#
loop_
_entity.id
_entity.type
_entity.pdbx_description
1 polymer ?
#
loop_
_entity_poly.entity_id
_entity_poly.type
_entity_poly.pdbx_seq_one_letter_code
_entity_poly.pdbx_strand_id
1 'polypeptide(L)'
;MRLNATAQAGLGGMAALLLSVSVAWAQGPLPPFKDDAFAYPGVLSSADGGDYKIIDYNEMRDINGRDSVPEKRVKDSYVSLKARAYQKDVTFQTAAGPVKAMVAGKQQGASFIVIYLHGRGGNRLQGMNDFTFGGNFNRVKNLAALNGGLYVTPDFKDFATTGEAQIAGLIEALKASSPSAPLILSCGSQGGSLCWRIASNEKAGGELAGLILLGSLWDDGFFTSATFKRRVPVFFGHGSRDPVFAIDRQEAFYREIRKRAPGYPVQFRRFESGNHGTPIRMTDWREMLNWILAKQ
;
A
#
# COMPACT_ATOMS: atom_id res chain seq x y z
N MET A 1 11.94 -88.84 -12.67
CA MET A 1 11.30 -88.47 -13.97
C MET A 1 9.89 -87.98 -13.66
N ARG A 2 9.49 -86.84 -14.23
CA ARG A 2 8.20 -86.11 -14.11
C ARG A 2 8.03 -85.11 -12.94
N LEU A 3 8.30 -83.84 -13.31
CA LEU A 3 7.62 -82.55 -13.03
C LEU A 3 6.53 -82.48 -11.94
N ASN A 4 6.61 -81.45 -11.09
CA ASN A 4 5.60 -80.39 -11.07
C ASN A 4 6.12 -79.11 -10.41
N ALA A 5 5.74 -77.99 -11.01
CA ALA A 5 6.12 -76.62 -10.69
C ALA A 5 5.18 -76.00 -9.64
N THR A 6 5.66 -75.01 -8.88
CA THR A 6 4.82 -73.91 -8.37
C THR A 6 5.65 -72.66 -8.01
N ALA A 7 5.41 -71.62 -8.80
CA ALA A 7 5.23 -70.19 -8.47
C ALA A 7 6.22 -69.45 -7.55
N GLN A 8 6.98 -68.54 -8.18
CA GLN A 8 7.54 -67.33 -7.57
C GLN A 8 6.43 -66.29 -7.34
N ALA A 9 6.39 -65.68 -6.16
CA ALA A 9 5.70 -64.41 -5.92
C ALA A 9 6.69 -63.44 -5.27
N GLY A 10 7.15 -62.45 -6.05
CA GLY A 10 7.98 -61.35 -5.56
C GLY A 10 7.11 -60.28 -4.92
N LEU A 11 7.40 -59.94 -3.66
CA LEU A 11 6.87 -58.75 -2.99
C LEU A 11 7.84 -57.59 -3.23
N GLY A 12 7.55 -56.78 -4.25
CA GLY A 12 8.16 -55.46 -4.44
C GLY A 12 7.46 -54.45 -3.52
N GLY A 13 8.16 -53.97 -2.48
CA GLY A 13 7.69 -52.89 -1.63
C GLY A 13 7.81 -51.54 -2.34
N MET A 14 6.68 -50.90 -2.64
CA MET A 14 6.64 -49.50 -3.07
C MET A 14 6.86 -48.57 -1.86
N ALA A 15 7.99 -47.88 -1.82
CA ALA A 15 8.21 -46.76 -0.93
C ALA A 15 7.46 -45.54 -1.47
N ALA A 16 6.41 -45.10 -0.77
CA ALA A 16 5.70 -43.86 -1.09
C ALA A 16 6.54 -42.66 -0.61
N LEU A 17 7.16 -41.94 -1.54
CA LEU A 17 7.73 -40.62 -1.28
C LEU A 17 6.58 -39.62 -1.04
N LEU A 18 6.44 -39.18 0.21
CA LEU A 18 5.64 -38.02 0.57
C LEU A 18 6.32 -36.76 0.03
N LEU A 19 5.88 -36.29 -1.14
CA LEU A 19 6.23 -34.96 -1.65
C LEU A 19 5.54 -33.92 -0.76
N SER A 20 6.31 -33.32 0.15
CA SER A 20 5.92 -32.12 0.88
C SER A 20 5.76 -30.97 -0.11
N VAL A 21 4.51 -30.61 -0.41
CA VAL A 21 4.18 -29.41 -1.19
C VAL A 21 4.48 -28.20 -0.31
N SER A 22 5.63 -27.57 -0.55
CA SER A 22 5.95 -26.25 0.01
C SER A 22 4.93 -25.25 -0.55
N VAL A 23 3.95 -24.86 0.27
CA VAL A 23 3.10 -23.71 -0.07
C VAL A 23 4.01 -22.49 -0.14
N ALA A 24 4.27 -22.01 -1.36
CA ALA A 24 5.05 -20.81 -1.58
C ALA A 24 4.30 -19.63 -0.98
N TRP A 25 4.69 -19.23 0.24
CA TRP A 25 4.26 -17.98 0.84
C TRP A 25 4.62 -16.85 -0.14
N ALA A 26 3.67 -15.94 -0.40
CA ALA A 26 3.85 -14.87 -1.36
C ALA A 26 5.18 -14.12 -1.11
N GLN A 27 6.03 -14.16 -2.12
CA GLN A 27 7.44 -13.76 -2.13
C GLN A 27 7.55 -12.24 -2.05
N GLY A 28 7.73 -11.70 -0.86
CA GLY A 28 8.01 -10.29 -0.64
C GLY A 28 8.64 -10.07 0.73
N PRO A 29 9.38 -8.97 0.93
CA PRO A 29 10.21 -8.76 2.13
C PRO A 29 9.41 -8.67 3.43
N LEU A 30 8.13 -8.34 3.37
CA LEU A 30 7.26 -8.27 4.55
C LEU A 30 6.53 -9.61 4.78
N PRO A 31 6.67 -10.23 5.96
CA PRO A 31 5.78 -11.29 6.43
C PRO A 31 4.28 -10.95 6.32
N PRO A 32 3.42 -11.97 6.09
CA PRO A 32 1.97 -11.80 5.97
C PRO A 32 1.31 -11.42 7.31
N PHE A 33 0.14 -10.77 7.23
CA PHE A 33 -0.67 -10.46 8.42
C PHE A 33 -2.17 -10.32 8.08
N LYS A 34 -2.98 -11.37 8.19
CA LYS A 34 -4.39 -11.36 7.71
C LYS A 34 -4.52 -11.16 6.19
N ASP A 35 -3.59 -11.68 5.41
CA ASP A 35 -3.60 -11.57 3.94
C ASP A 35 -4.93 -12.03 3.33
N ASP A 36 -5.49 -13.17 3.78
CA ASP A 36 -6.76 -13.69 3.28
C ASP A 36 -7.93 -12.71 3.45
N ALA A 37 -7.92 -11.89 4.49
CA ALA A 37 -8.96 -10.89 4.73
C ALA A 37 -8.81 -9.65 3.84
N PHE A 38 -7.60 -9.37 3.33
CA PHE A 38 -7.30 -8.17 2.54
C PHE A 38 -6.96 -8.49 1.07
N ALA A 39 -6.95 -9.76 0.69
CA ALA A 39 -6.78 -10.21 -0.67
C ALA A 39 -7.87 -9.60 -1.57
N TYR A 40 -7.50 -9.31 -2.82
CA TYR A 40 -8.50 -8.89 -3.78
C TYR A 40 -9.54 -9.99 -4.00
N PRO A 41 -10.84 -9.66 -3.94
CA PRO A 41 -11.91 -10.65 -4.06
C PRO A 41 -11.94 -11.33 -5.43
N GLY A 42 -11.42 -10.66 -6.45
CA GLY A 42 -11.25 -11.19 -7.80
C GLY A 42 -10.53 -10.19 -8.70
N VAL A 43 -9.91 -10.70 -9.76
CA VAL A 43 -9.33 -9.88 -10.84
C VAL A 43 -10.16 -10.13 -12.10
N LEU A 44 -10.92 -9.11 -12.52
CA LEU A 44 -11.77 -9.17 -13.71
C LEU A 44 -10.95 -9.16 -14.99
N SER A 45 -9.86 -8.39 -15.00
CA SER A 45 -8.93 -8.36 -16.12
C SER A 45 -7.54 -7.93 -15.65
N SER A 46 -6.53 -8.33 -16.43
CA SER A 46 -5.15 -7.94 -16.23
C SER A 46 -4.53 -7.55 -17.58
N ALA A 47 -3.74 -6.48 -17.57
CA ALA A 47 -3.02 -5.98 -18.72
C ALA A 47 -1.60 -5.56 -18.29
N ASP A 48 -0.79 -5.15 -19.26
CA ASP A 48 0.52 -4.53 -19.00
C ASP A 48 1.50 -5.43 -18.22
N GLY A 49 1.42 -6.75 -18.42
CA GLY A 49 2.24 -7.71 -17.69
C GLY A 49 1.84 -7.88 -16.21
N GLY A 50 0.60 -7.52 -15.85
CA GLY A 50 0.11 -7.56 -14.47
C GLY A 50 0.15 -6.20 -13.77
N ASP A 51 0.75 -5.19 -14.39
CA ASP A 51 0.85 -3.86 -13.80
C ASP A 51 -0.50 -3.15 -13.74
N TYR A 52 -1.39 -3.39 -14.71
CA TYR A 52 -2.76 -2.88 -14.69
C TYR A 52 -3.73 -4.03 -14.39
N LYS A 53 -4.58 -3.87 -13.38
CA LYS A 53 -5.63 -4.84 -13.06
C LYS A 53 -6.96 -4.14 -12.80
N ILE A 54 -8.04 -4.74 -13.29
CA ILE A 54 -9.40 -4.42 -12.87
C ILE A 54 -9.80 -5.42 -11.79
N ILE A 55 -10.15 -4.89 -10.62
CA ILE A 55 -10.53 -5.64 -9.43
C ILE A 55 -12.05 -5.69 -9.36
N ASP A 56 -12.58 -6.89 -9.09
CA ASP A 56 -14.01 -7.13 -8.91
C ASP A 56 -14.48 -6.52 -7.59
N TYR A 57 -14.73 -5.21 -7.51
CA TYR A 57 -15.31 -4.60 -6.31
C TYR A 57 -16.83 -4.73 -6.33
N ASN A 58 -17.42 -5.05 -5.17
CA ASN A 58 -18.86 -5.16 -5.00
C ASN A 58 -19.26 -4.60 -3.64
N GLU A 59 -20.13 -3.58 -3.63
CA GLU A 59 -20.55 -2.88 -2.41
C GLU A 59 -21.21 -3.81 -1.38
N MET A 60 -22.11 -4.70 -1.81
CA MET A 60 -22.81 -5.62 -0.91
C MET A 60 -21.85 -6.59 -0.21
N ARG A 61 -20.79 -7.04 -0.88
CA ARG A 61 -19.76 -7.90 -0.29
C ARG A 61 -18.75 -7.08 0.53
N ASP A 62 -18.20 -6.04 -0.09
CA ASP A 62 -17.00 -5.35 0.37
C ASP A 62 -17.29 -4.22 1.36
N ILE A 63 -18.53 -3.71 1.41
CA ILE A 63 -19.06 -2.81 2.45
C ILE A 63 -20.05 -3.56 3.34
N ASN A 64 -21.24 -3.91 2.85
CA ASN A 64 -22.32 -4.44 3.71
C ASN A 64 -21.96 -5.80 4.34
N GLY A 65 -21.21 -6.63 3.60
CA GLY A 65 -20.75 -7.93 4.06
C GLY A 65 -19.50 -7.87 4.94
N ARG A 66 -18.67 -6.83 4.79
CA ARG A 66 -17.42 -6.64 5.53
C ARG A 66 -17.60 -5.83 6.82
N ASP A 67 -18.54 -4.89 6.82
CA ASP A 67 -18.77 -3.98 7.93
C ASP A 67 -19.83 -4.49 8.90
N SER A 68 -19.63 -4.22 10.18
CA SER A 68 -20.70 -4.35 11.19
C SER A 68 -21.60 -3.13 11.18
N VAL A 69 -21.06 -1.96 10.83
CA VAL A 69 -21.81 -0.73 10.54
C VAL A 69 -21.25 -0.17 9.23
N PRO A 70 -22.02 -0.21 8.12
CA PRO A 70 -21.55 0.21 6.81
C PRO A 70 -20.74 1.51 6.85
N GLU A 71 -19.53 1.46 6.28
CA GLU A 71 -18.54 2.54 6.15
C GLU A 71 -17.96 3.10 7.46
N LYS A 72 -18.59 2.83 8.61
CA LYS A 72 -18.19 3.37 9.91
C LYS A 72 -17.36 2.38 10.72
N ARG A 73 -17.68 1.09 10.63
CA ARG A 73 -17.02 0.04 11.42
C ARG A 73 -16.97 -1.29 10.71
N VAL A 74 -15.75 -1.76 10.43
CA VAL A 74 -15.50 -3.11 9.96
C VAL A 74 -15.77 -4.17 11.04
N LYS A 75 -16.13 -5.39 10.63
CA LYS A 75 -16.17 -6.57 11.51
C LYS A 75 -14.81 -6.83 12.17
N ASP A 76 -14.84 -7.33 13.41
CA ASP A 76 -13.63 -7.54 14.22
C ASP A 76 -12.63 -8.53 13.59
N SER A 77 -13.08 -9.42 12.69
CA SER A 77 -12.20 -10.33 11.94
C SER A 77 -11.15 -9.59 11.08
N TYR A 78 -11.38 -8.33 10.73
CA TYR A 78 -10.44 -7.49 9.97
C TYR A 78 -9.49 -6.68 10.86
N VAL A 79 -9.68 -6.70 12.19
CA VAL A 79 -8.97 -5.81 13.11
C VAL A 79 -8.05 -6.59 14.05
N SER A 80 -6.88 -6.01 14.33
CA SER A 80 -6.02 -6.37 15.46
C SER A 80 -5.57 -5.10 16.14
N LEU A 81 -5.94 -4.92 17.41
CA LEU A 81 -5.58 -3.71 18.16
C LEU A 81 -4.18 -3.77 18.77
N LYS A 82 -3.41 -4.86 18.55
CA LYS A 82 -2.04 -5.01 19.09
C LYS A 82 -1.11 -3.87 18.68
N ALA A 83 -1.27 -3.32 17.47
CA ALA A 83 -0.49 -2.18 17.00
C ALA A 83 -0.66 -0.91 17.84
N ARG A 84 -1.75 -0.77 18.63
CA ARG A 84 -1.95 0.38 19.53
C ARG A 84 -0.89 0.48 20.62
N ALA A 85 -0.29 -0.63 21.04
CA ALA A 85 0.81 -0.62 22.00
C ALA A 85 2.06 0.12 21.49
N TYR A 86 2.19 0.25 20.16
CA TYR A 86 3.27 0.94 19.48
C TYR A 86 2.82 2.27 18.88
N GLN A 87 1.62 2.74 19.23
CA GLN A 87 1.04 3.97 18.70
C GLN A 87 1.33 5.14 19.62
N LYS A 88 1.79 6.28 19.07
CA LYS A 88 2.03 7.51 19.82
C LYS A 88 1.55 8.74 19.05
N ASP A 89 1.09 9.76 19.76
CA ASP A 89 0.98 11.12 19.23
C ASP A 89 2.35 11.79 19.42
N VAL A 90 2.94 12.27 18.33
CA VAL A 90 4.30 12.80 18.28
C VAL A 90 4.28 14.15 17.59
N THR A 91 5.02 15.10 18.12
CA THR A 91 5.29 16.38 17.43
C THR A 91 6.73 16.35 16.92
N PHE A 92 6.89 16.34 15.60
CA PHE A 92 8.18 16.44 14.95
C PHE A 92 8.57 17.92 14.84
N GLN A 93 9.75 18.27 15.32
CA GLN A 93 10.30 19.61 15.12
C GLN A 93 10.94 19.66 13.73
N THR A 94 10.50 20.61 12.91
CA THR A 94 11.00 20.77 11.55
C THR A 94 11.33 22.24 11.28
N ALA A 95 12.12 22.51 10.24
CA ALA A 95 12.41 23.88 9.81
C ALA A 95 11.13 24.65 9.40
N ALA A 96 10.08 23.96 8.96
CA ALA A 96 8.77 24.53 8.62
C ALA A 96 7.82 24.64 9.84
N GLY A 97 8.35 24.45 11.05
CA GLY A 97 7.60 24.45 12.29
C GLY A 97 7.20 23.04 12.78
N PRO A 98 6.52 22.95 13.92
CA PRO A 98 6.13 21.67 14.50
C PRO A 98 5.06 20.98 13.67
N VAL A 99 5.27 19.69 13.37
CA VAL A 99 4.31 18.82 12.67
C VAL A 99 3.80 17.77 13.65
N LYS A 100 2.51 17.86 14.01
CA LYS A 100 1.85 16.82 14.81
C LYS A 100 1.56 15.62 13.92
N ALA A 101 1.83 14.43 14.40
CA ALA A 101 1.57 13.20 13.69
C ALA A 101 1.22 12.09 14.67
N MET A 102 0.39 11.15 14.22
CA MET A 102 0.25 9.87 14.88
C MET A 102 1.23 8.90 14.22
N VAL A 103 1.91 8.09 15.02
CA VAL A 103 2.82 7.05 14.53
C VAL A 103 2.45 5.69 15.08
N ALA A 104 2.76 4.62 14.35
CA ALA A 104 2.68 3.24 14.81
C ALA A 104 3.90 2.44 14.32
N GLY A 105 4.62 1.82 15.24
CA GLY A 105 5.82 1.00 14.93
C GLY A 105 7.12 1.58 15.49
N LYS A 106 8.25 1.25 14.85
CA LYS A 106 9.60 1.54 15.34
C LYS A 106 10.06 2.94 14.91
N GLN A 107 10.22 3.87 15.85
CA GLN A 107 10.54 5.27 15.50
C GLN A 107 12.02 5.51 15.14
N GLN A 108 12.94 4.72 15.68
CA GLN A 108 14.37 4.82 15.41
C GLN A 108 14.88 3.54 14.74
N GLY A 109 15.64 3.68 13.65
CA GLY A 109 16.15 2.54 12.89
C GLY A 109 15.04 1.63 12.37
N ALA A 110 13.96 2.23 11.83
CA ALA A 110 12.90 1.51 11.14
C ALA A 110 13.44 0.77 9.92
N SER A 111 12.87 -0.38 9.58
CA SER A 111 13.22 -1.14 8.38
C SER A 111 12.61 -0.54 7.10
N PHE A 112 11.50 0.17 7.23
CA PHE A 112 10.84 0.96 6.19
C PHE A 112 9.90 1.99 6.85
N ILE A 113 9.56 3.03 6.12
CA ILE A 113 8.64 4.09 6.58
C ILE A 113 7.50 4.22 5.58
N VAL A 114 6.27 4.32 6.08
CA VAL A 114 5.07 4.67 5.29
C VAL A 114 4.44 5.90 5.88
N ILE A 115 4.37 6.98 5.11
CA ILE A 115 3.63 8.19 5.47
C ILE A 115 2.30 8.16 4.71
N TYR A 116 1.17 8.37 5.39
CA TYR A 116 -0.14 8.56 4.75
C TYR A 116 -0.63 9.99 4.93
N LEU A 117 -0.79 10.71 3.82
CA LEU A 117 -1.36 12.05 3.76
C LEU A 117 -2.87 11.95 3.49
N HIS A 118 -3.66 12.51 4.39
CA HIS A 118 -5.10 12.48 4.30
C HIS A 118 -5.64 13.39 3.18
N GLY A 119 -6.88 13.16 2.78
CA GLY A 119 -7.61 14.00 1.83
C GLY A 119 -8.23 15.25 2.47
N ARG A 120 -8.98 16.00 1.68
CA ARG A 120 -9.73 17.18 2.15
C ARG A 120 -10.64 16.82 3.33
N GLY A 121 -10.61 17.63 4.38
CA GLY A 121 -11.42 17.41 5.60
C GLY A 121 -10.89 16.33 6.54
N GLY A 122 -9.76 15.68 6.19
CA GLY A 122 -9.05 14.76 7.06
C GLY A 122 -8.11 15.47 8.03
N ASN A 123 -7.43 14.66 8.85
CA ASN A 123 -6.34 15.05 9.76
C ASN A 123 -5.50 13.81 10.11
N ARG A 124 -4.50 13.95 11.00
CA ARG A 124 -3.64 12.85 11.46
C ARG A 124 -4.37 11.64 12.03
N LEU A 125 -5.63 11.78 12.47
CA LEU A 125 -6.41 10.69 13.04
C LEU A 125 -7.08 9.81 11.98
N GLN A 126 -7.34 10.32 10.77
CA GLN A 126 -8.06 9.57 9.74
C GLN A 126 -7.32 8.27 9.39
N GLY A 127 -6.04 8.38 9.04
CA GLY A 127 -5.20 7.22 8.70
C GLY A 127 -4.84 6.34 9.89
N MET A 128 -5.24 6.72 11.10
CA MET A 128 -4.95 6.00 12.35
C MET A 128 -6.19 5.24 12.86
N ASN A 129 -7.37 5.46 12.28
CA ASN A 129 -8.62 4.82 12.69
C ASN A 129 -8.61 3.33 12.34
N ASP A 130 -8.83 2.48 13.35
CA ASP A 130 -8.76 1.02 13.19
C ASP A 130 -9.95 0.41 12.43
N PHE A 131 -11.07 1.11 12.34
CA PHE A 131 -12.35 0.51 11.97
C PHE A 131 -12.92 1.02 10.65
N THR A 132 -12.60 2.26 10.27
CA THR A 132 -13.05 2.84 9.01
C THR A 132 -12.30 2.25 7.83
N PHE A 133 -12.81 2.47 6.61
CA PHE A 133 -12.21 1.95 5.37
C PHE A 133 -11.92 0.44 5.45
N GLY A 134 -12.86 -0.34 5.99
CA GLY A 134 -12.71 -1.79 6.11
C GLY A 134 -11.58 -2.25 7.04
N GLY A 135 -11.02 -1.37 7.88
CA GLY A 135 -9.85 -1.68 8.70
C GLY A 135 -8.53 -1.65 7.93
N ASN A 136 -8.48 -1.04 6.74
CA ASN A 136 -7.25 -1.02 5.95
C ASN A 136 -6.14 -0.17 6.58
N PHE A 137 -6.49 0.84 7.37
CA PHE A 137 -5.51 1.53 8.22
C PHE A 137 -5.03 0.67 9.39
N ASN A 138 -5.88 -0.17 9.99
CA ASN A 138 -5.43 -1.15 10.97
C ASN A 138 -4.41 -2.12 10.37
N ARG A 139 -4.63 -2.55 9.12
CA ARG A 139 -3.76 -3.45 8.38
C ARG A 139 -2.34 -2.91 8.22
N VAL A 140 -2.18 -1.69 7.69
CA VAL A 140 -0.85 -1.08 7.51
C VAL A 140 -0.13 -0.81 8.84
N LYS A 141 -0.87 -0.43 9.88
CA LYS A 141 -0.28 -0.25 11.23
C LYS A 141 0.30 -1.54 11.78
N ASN A 142 -0.41 -2.67 11.65
CA ASN A 142 0.10 -3.96 12.08
C ASN A 142 1.25 -4.43 11.19
N LEU A 143 1.21 -4.21 9.88
CA LEU A 143 2.34 -4.49 8.98
C LEU A 143 3.60 -3.72 9.41
N ALA A 144 3.50 -2.44 9.72
CA ALA A 144 4.62 -1.65 10.22
C ALA A 144 5.13 -2.18 11.56
N ALA A 145 4.25 -2.31 12.56
CA ALA A 145 4.62 -2.72 13.91
C ALA A 145 5.24 -4.13 13.98
N LEU A 146 4.75 -5.08 13.19
CA LEU A 146 5.25 -6.47 13.19
C LEU A 146 6.56 -6.65 12.43
N ASN A 147 6.85 -5.77 11.47
CA ASN A 147 8.00 -5.93 10.56
C ASN A 147 9.09 -4.88 10.79
N GLY A 148 9.11 -4.25 11.96
CA GLY A 148 10.10 -3.25 12.34
C GLY A 148 10.01 -1.93 11.56
N GLY A 149 8.90 -1.70 10.85
CA GLY A 149 8.65 -0.48 10.10
C GLY A 149 7.99 0.61 10.94
N LEU A 150 7.75 1.75 10.31
CA LEU A 150 7.08 2.90 10.90
C LEU A 150 5.97 3.40 9.98
N TYR A 151 4.74 3.46 10.50
CA TYR A 151 3.62 4.09 9.83
C TYR A 151 3.31 5.45 10.48
N VAL A 152 3.15 6.49 9.67
CA VAL A 152 3.01 7.89 10.11
C VAL A 152 1.83 8.55 9.41
N THR A 153 1.00 9.25 10.17
CA THR A 153 -0.10 10.07 9.64
C THR A 153 0.04 11.48 10.21
N PRO A 154 0.44 12.50 9.42
CA PRO A 154 0.65 13.85 9.91
C PRO A 154 -0.58 14.74 9.77
N ASP A 155 -0.62 15.79 10.58
CA ASP A 155 -1.37 17.02 10.28
C ASP A 155 -0.51 17.91 9.38
N PHE A 156 -1.17 18.70 8.56
CA PHE A 156 -0.53 19.74 7.76
C PHE A 156 -1.53 20.88 7.53
N LYS A 157 -1.01 22.09 7.26
CA LYS A 157 -1.80 23.32 7.24
C LYS A 157 -2.71 23.42 6.00
N ASP A 158 -2.19 23.04 4.85
CA ASP A 158 -2.84 23.18 3.55
C ASP A 158 -2.32 22.11 2.56
N PHE A 159 -2.92 22.07 1.37
CA PHE A 159 -2.47 21.21 0.26
C PHE A 159 -1.55 21.98 -0.71
N ALA A 160 -0.90 23.04 -0.22
CA ALA A 160 -0.09 23.97 -0.98
C ALA A 160 1.33 24.06 -0.39
N THR A 161 1.99 25.21 -0.54
CA THR A 161 3.39 25.42 -0.17
C THR A 161 3.66 25.20 1.31
N THR A 162 2.75 25.59 2.21
CA THR A 162 2.98 25.43 3.66
C THR A 162 2.95 23.96 4.04
N GLY A 163 1.94 23.21 3.57
CA GLY A 163 1.84 21.78 3.78
C GLY A 163 3.02 21.03 3.17
N GLU A 164 3.45 21.42 1.97
CA GLU A 164 4.65 20.86 1.32
C GLU A 164 5.90 21.01 2.21
N ALA A 165 6.16 22.22 2.72
CA ALA A 165 7.31 22.47 3.59
C ALA A 165 7.24 21.64 4.89
N GLN A 166 6.05 21.49 5.47
CA GLN A 166 5.82 20.66 6.65
C GLN A 166 6.09 19.17 6.38
N ILE A 167 5.60 18.63 5.26
CA ILE A 167 5.83 17.24 4.89
C ILE A 167 7.30 16.99 4.51
N ALA A 168 7.96 17.92 3.82
CA ALA A 168 9.39 17.82 3.53
C ALA A 168 10.22 17.80 4.82
N GLY A 169 9.89 18.67 5.79
CA GLY A 169 10.54 18.69 7.10
C GLY A 169 10.28 17.42 7.92
N LEU A 170 9.08 16.84 7.82
CA LEU A 170 8.76 15.55 8.43
C LEU A 170 9.58 14.41 7.82
N ILE A 171 9.70 14.36 6.49
CA ILE A 171 10.53 13.38 5.78
C ILE A 171 11.98 13.48 6.27
N GLU A 172 12.53 14.70 6.35
CA GLU A 172 13.88 14.93 6.88
C GLU A 172 14.05 14.40 8.31
N ALA A 173 13.12 14.70 9.22
CA ALA A 173 13.19 14.23 10.61
C ALA A 173 13.11 12.69 10.73
N LEU A 174 12.26 12.07 9.91
CA LEU A 174 12.10 10.61 9.87
C LEU A 174 13.35 9.93 9.30
N LYS A 175 13.93 10.48 8.23
CA LYS A 175 15.18 10.00 7.64
C LYS A 175 16.36 10.17 8.57
N ALA A 176 16.45 11.27 9.34
CA ALA A 176 17.47 11.42 10.36
C ALA A 176 17.38 10.32 11.44
N SER A 177 16.16 9.89 11.80
CA SER A 177 15.94 8.82 12.79
C SER A 177 16.11 7.40 12.22
N SER A 178 15.98 7.25 10.90
CA SER A 178 16.12 5.97 10.19
C SER A 178 16.76 6.17 8.80
N PRO A 179 18.07 6.45 8.71
CA PRO A 179 18.71 6.89 7.46
C PRO A 179 18.61 5.90 6.30
N SER A 180 18.70 4.60 6.60
CA SER A 180 18.64 3.53 5.59
C SER A 180 17.22 3.08 5.25
N ALA A 181 16.19 3.60 5.92
CA ALA A 181 14.82 3.13 5.69
C ALA A 181 14.30 3.65 4.33
N PRO A 182 13.80 2.76 3.44
CA PRO A 182 13.01 3.19 2.29
C PRO A 182 11.74 3.87 2.79
N LEU A 183 11.47 5.07 2.26
CA LEU A 183 10.31 5.89 2.64
C LEU A 183 9.28 5.91 1.52
N ILE A 184 8.10 5.39 1.84
CA ILE A 184 6.95 5.34 0.94
C ILE A 184 5.99 6.46 1.34
N LEU A 185 5.66 7.33 0.40
CA LEU A 185 4.68 8.39 0.60
C LEU A 185 3.36 7.98 -0.07
N SER A 186 2.32 7.83 0.75
CA SER A 186 0.98 7.46 0.31
C SER A 186 0.00 8.61 0.53
N CYS A 187 -0.93 8.79 -0.40
CA CYS A 187 -1.83 9.93 -0.40
C CYS A 187 -3.26 9.50 -0.78
N GLY A 188 -4.23 9.90 0.03
CA GLY A 188 -5.65 9.77 -0.28
C GLY A 188 -6.22 11.07 -0.85
N SER A 189 -7.02 11.00 -1.91
CA SER A 189 -7.77 12.16 -2.44
C SER A 189 -6.87 13.40 -2.64
N GLN A 190 -7.27 14.57 -2.13
CA GLN A 190 -6.52 15.83 -2.25
C GLN A 190 -5.11 15.78 -1.62
N GLY A 191 -4.81 14.81 -0.76
CA GLY A 191 -3.45 14.57 -0.27
C GLY A 191 -2.43 14.35 -1.40
N GLY A 192 -2.89 13.88 -2.57
CA GLY A 192 -2.04 13.71 -3.75
C GLY A 192 -1.39 14.99 -4.24
N SER A 193 -2.01 16.15 -4.02
CA SER A 193 -1.39 17.44 -4.34
C SER A 193 -0.08 17.63 -3.58
N LEU A 194 0.00 17.17 -2.33
CA LEU A 194 1.25 17.17 -1.56
C LEU A 194 2.20 16.06 -2.02
N CYS A 195 1.72 14.87 -2.37
CA CYS A 195 2.57 13.84 -2.98
C CYS A 195 3.29 14.36 -4.23
N TRP A 196 2.60 15.05 -5.14
CA TRP A 196 3.19 15.57 -6.38
C TRP A 196 4.16 16.73 -6.16
N ARG A 197 3.84 17.60 -5.19
CA ARG A 197 4.75 18.65 -4.73
C ARG A 197 6.04 18.08 -4.16
N ILE A 198 5.94 17.11 -3.24
CA ILE A 198 7.11 16.42 -2.68
C ILE A 198 7.87 15.67 -3.77
N ALA A 199 7.18 15.06 -4.73
CA ALA A 199 7.83 14.38 -5.85
C ALA A 199 8.71 15.33 -6.68
N SER A 200 8.29 16.59 -6.82
CA SER A 200 9.00 17.67 -7.51
C SER A 200 10.11 18.31 -6.67
N ASN A 201 9.97 18.31 -5.34
CA ASN A 201 10.99 18.82 -4.43
C ASN A 201 12.27 17.98 -4.50
N GLU A 202 13.42 18.58 -4.82
CA GLU A 202 14.67 17.83 -5.05
C GLU A 202 15.16 17.07 -3.81
N LYS A 203 15.13 17.71 -2.64
CA LYS A 203 15.60 17.10 -1.38
C LYS A 203 14.62 16.03 -0.91
N ALA A 204 13.35 16.39 -0.72
CA ALA A 204 12.35 15.47 -0.17
C ALA A 204 11.98 14.35 -1.16
N GLY A 205 11.85 14.67 -2.45
CA GLY A 205 11.64 13.69 -3.52
C GLY A 205 12.83 12.75 -3.71
N GLY A 206 14.04 13.21 -3.40
CA GLY A 206 15.27 12.40 -3.35
C GLY A 206 15.24 11.28 -2.30
N GLU A 207 14.44 11.44 -1.25
CA GLU A 207 14.31 10.46 -0.16
C GLU A 207 13.22 9.40 -0.42
N LEU A 208 12.38 9.60 -1.44
CA LEU A 208 11.27 8.69 -1.72
C LEU A 208 11.77 7.38 -2.35
N ALA A 209 11.27 6.29 -1.79
CA ALA A 209 11.38 4.92 -2.29
C ALA A 209 10.14 4.50 -3.10
N GLY A 210 8.98 5.14 -2.86
CA GLY A 210 7.75 4.86 -3.60
C GLY A 210 6.65 5.86 -3.33
N LEU A 211 5.71 5.96 -4.28
CA LEU A 211 4.48 6.74 -4.20
C LEU A 211 3.26 5.82 -4.29
N ILE A 212 2.25 6.06 -3.45
CA ILE A 212 0.97 5.36 -3.48
C ILE A 212 -0.16 6.40 -3.53
N LEU A 213 -1.02 6.33 -4.54
CA LEU A 213 -2.10 7.28 -4.77
C LEU A 213 -3.44 6.52 -4.70
N LEU A 214 -4.28 6.88 -3.73
CA LEU A 214 -5.53 6.17 -3.43
C LEU A 214 -6.73 7.10 -3.65
N GLY A 215 -7.45 6.91 -4.76
CA GLY A 215 -8.56 7.78 -5.17
C GLY A 215 -8.11 9.22 -5.27
N SER A 216 -6.92 9.44 -5.83
CA SER A 216 -6.21 10.72 -5.83
C SER A 216 -6.08 11.27 -7.24
N LEU A 217 -5.59 12.51 -7.35
CA LEU A 217 -5.46 13.24 -8.62
C LEU A 217 -4.16 12.92 -9.36
N TRP A 218 -4.13 13.26 -10.64
CA TRP A 218 -2.94 13.31 -11.49
C TRP A 218 -2.30 14.71 -11.47
N ASP A 219 -1.04 14.79 -11.88
CA ASP A 219 -0.32 16.06 -12.05
C ASP A 219 0.77 15.89 -13.12
N ASP A 220 0.65 16.59 -14.25
CA ASP A 220 1.59 16.49 -15.37
C ASP A 220 3.00 17.05 -15.02
N GLY A 221 3.11 17.88 -13.98
CA GLY A 221 4.39 18.31 -13.42
C GLY A 221 5.24 17.14 -12.90
N PHE A 222 4.62 15.99 -12.64
CA PHE A 222 5.35 14.76 -12.29
C PHE A 222 6.38 14.39 -13.36
N PHE A 223 6.10 14.59 -14.65
CA PHE A 223 6.99 14.16 -15.73
C PHE A 223 8.35 14.89 -15.76
N THR A 224 8.47 16.04 -15.11
CA THR A 224 9.73 16.80 -14.99
C THR A 224 10.34 16.72 -13.58
N SER A 225 9.64 16.08 -12.65
CA SER A 225 10.01 15.97 -11.24
C SER A 225 11.29 15.17 -11.00
N ALA A 226 11.96 15.42 -9.87
CA ALA A 226 13.12 14.64 -9.42
C ALA A 226 12.76 13.15 -9.27
N THR A 227 11.57 12.87 -8.75
CA THR A 227 11.06 11.52 -8.50
C THR A 227 10.83 10.72 -9.78
N PHE A 228 10.29 11.35 -10.84
CA PHE A 228 10.12 10.69 -12.14
C PHE A 228 11.46 10.39 -12.81
N LYS A 229 12.42 11.33 -12.76
CA LYS A 229 13.78 11.12 -13.29
C LYS A 229 14.48 9.93 -12.60
N ARG A 230 14.25 9.77 -11.29
CA ARG A 230 14.75 8.63 -10.48
C ARG A 230 13.96 7.34 -10.69
N ARG A 231 12.88 7.36 -11.47
CA ARG A 231 11.98 6.21 -11.73
C ARG A 231 11.45 5.59 -10.44
N VAL A 232 11.11 6.42 -9.46
CA VAL A 232 10.53 5.95 -8.19
C VAL A 232 9.21 5.21 -8.49
N PRO A 233 9.01 3.99 -7.95
CA PRO A 233 7.77 3.23 -8.11
C PRO A 233 6.51 4.04 -7.76
N VAL A 234 5.50 3.97 -8.63
CA VAL A 234 4.20 4.62 -8.40
C VAL A 234 3.07 3.59 -8.47
N PHE A 235 2.25 3.54 -7.43
CA PHE A 235 1.06 2.70 -7.38
C PHE A 235 -0.20 3.56 -7.37
N PHE A 236 -1.18 3.20 -8.20
CA PHE A 236 -2.50 3.81 -8.22
C PHE A 236 -3.58 2.81 -7.82
N GLY A 237 -4.44 3.22 -6.89
CA GLY A 237 -5.74 2.60 -6.68
C GLY A 237 -6.84 3.61 -7.02
N HIS A 238 -7.82 3.23 -7.85
CA HIS A 238 -8.88 4.15 -8.27
C HIS A 238 -10.23 3.47 -8.47
N GLY A 239 -11.34 4.13 -8.09
CA GLY A 239 -12.68 3.62 -8.32
C GLY A 239 -13.17 3.96 -9.73
N SER A 240 -13.81 3.02 -10.45
CA SER A 240 -14.30 3.29 -11.81
C SER A 240 -15.50 4.26 -11.87
N ARG A 241 -16.17 4.50 -10.74
CA ARG A 241 -17.27 5.47 -10.60
C ARG A 241 -16.92 6.62 -9.66
N ASP A 242 -15.64 6.96 -9.51
CA ASP A 242 -15.21 8.10 -8.70
C ASP A 242 -15.79 9.42 -9.28
N PRO A 243 -16.67 10.14 -8.55
CA PRO A 243 -17.30 11.36 -9.02
C PRO A 243 -16.42 12.60 -8.82
N VAL A 244 -15.30 12.48 -8.09
CA VAL A 244 -14.39 13.58 -7.75
C VAL A 244 -13.24 13.61 -8.76
N PHE A 245 -12.61 12.46 -8.99
CA PHE A 245 -11.52 12.30 -9.96
C PHE A 245 -11.89 11.22 -10.96
N ALA A 246 -12.29 11.63 -12.15
CA ALA A 246 -12.78 10.71 -13.17
C ALA A 246 -11.71 9.68 -13.57
N ILE A 247 -12.13 8.42 -13.67
CA ILE A 247 -11.24 7.27 -13.92
C ILE A 247 -10.48 7.38 -15.24
N ASP A 248 -11.11 7.93 -16.28
CA ASP A 248 -10.53 8.13 -17.61
C ASP A 248 -9.28 9.01 -17.55
N ARG A 249 -9.29 10.07 -16.73
CA ARG A 249 -8.14 10.96 -16.55
C ARG A 249 -7.01 10.29 -15.78
N GLN A 250 -7.33 9.54 -14.73
CA GLN A 250 -6.32 8.82 -13.95
C GLN A 250 -5.67 7.69 -14.77
N GLU A 251 -6.45 6.97 -15.58
CA GLU A 251 -5.96 5.97 -16.52
C GLU A 251 -5.12 6.60 -17.63
N ALA A 252 -5.56 7.74 -18.19
CA ALA A 252 -4.77 8.47 -19.18
C ALA A 252 -3.39 8.87 -18.62
N PHE A 253 -3.33 9.34 -17.38
CA PHE A 253 -2.06 9.66 -16.71
C PHE A 253 -1.15 8.43 -16.54
N TYR A 254 -1.70 7.29 -16.10
CA TYR A 254 -0.98 6.02 -16.05
C TYR A 254 -0.39 5.62 -17.41
N ARG A 255 -1.21 5.73 -18.47
CA ARG A 255 -0.78 5.42 -19.85
C ARG A 255 0.32 6.37 -20.30
N GLU A 256 0.21 7.66 -19.97
CA GLU A 256 1.20 8.67 -20.32
C GLU A 256 2.55 8.45 -19.62
N ILE A 257 2.56 8.03 -18.34
CA ILE A 257 3.80 7.60 -17.64
C ILE A 257 4.51 6.51 -18.44
N ARG A 258 3.79 5.44 -18.81
CA ARG A 258 4.36 4.29 -19.54
C ARG A 258 4.84 4.67 -20.94
N LYS A 259 4.12 5.57 -21.61
CA LYS A 259 4.49 6.08 -22.94
C LYS A 259 5.76 6.93 -22.89
N ARG A 260 5.84 7.87 -21.93
CA ARG A 260 7.00 8.78 -21.79
C ARG A 260 8.26 8.07 -21.32
N ALA A 261 8.10 7.08 -20.45
CA ALA A 261 9.20 6.31 -19.90
C ALA A 261 8.89 4.80 -19.99
N PRO A 262 9.22 4.15 -21.12
CA PRO A 262 9.11 2.70 -21.25
C PRO A 262 9.79 1.98 -20.07
N GLY A 263 9.10 0.99 -19.52
CA GLY A 263 9.54 0.23 -18.34
C GLY A 263 9.51 0.99 -17.01
N TYR A 264 8.85 2.15 -16.93
CA TYR A 264 8.69 2.87 -15.64
C TYR A 264 7.96 1.95 -14.65
N PRO A 265 8.41 1.81 -13.39
CA PRO A 265 7.75 0.97 -12.39
C PRO A 265 6.43 1.63 -11.94
N VAL A 266 5.35 1.32 -12.66
CA VAL A 266 4.03 1.89 -12.36
C VAL A 266 2.95 0.82 -12.41
N GLN A 267 2.13 0.76 -11.35
CA GLN A 267 1.00 -0.16 -11.23
C GLN A 267 -0.31 0.57 -11.02
N PHE A 268 -1.39 -0.05 -11.49
CA PHE A 268 -2.75 0.45 -11.40
C PHE A 268 -3.70 -0.66 -10.97
N ARG A 269 -4.56 -0.35 -10.00
CA ARG A 269 -5.70 -1.17 -9.58
C ARG A 269 -6.96 -0.34 -9.72
N ARG A 270 -7.77 -0.67 -10.73
CA ARG A 270 -9.09 -0.11 -10.90
C ARG A 270 -10.08 -0.98 -10.15
N PHE A 271 -10.82 -0.40 -9.21
CA PHE A 271 -11.90 -1.08 -8.51
C PHE A 271 -13.19 -0.87 -9.29
N GLU A 272 -13.67 -1.91 -9.97
CA GLU A 272 -14.86 -1.83 -10.82
C GLU A 272 -16.11 -1.53 -9.99
N SER A 273 -16.95 -0.60 -10.44
CA SER A 273 -18.05 0.00 -9.66
C SER A 273 -17.64 0.75 -8.38
N GLY A 274 -16.35 0.86 -8.08
CA GLY A 274 -15.83 1.55 -6.91
C GLY A 274 -16.04 3.07 -6.96
N ASN A 275 -16.22 3.68 -5.80
CA ASN A 275 -16.35 5.13 -5.62
C ASN A 275 -15.02 5.74 -5.11
N HIS A 276 -14.99 7.03 -4.82
CA HIS A 276 -13.81 7.80 -4.41
C HIS A 276 -13.05 7.20 -3.22
N GLY A 277 -13.76 6.70 -2.20
CA GLY A 277 -13.14 6.09 -1.01
C GLY A 277 -12.74 4.62 -1.18
N THR A 278 -13.16 3.96 -2.26
CA THR A 278 -12.94 2.52 -2.47
C THR A 278 -11.45 2.14 -2.48
N PRO A 279 -10.54 2.90 -3.11
CA PRO A 279 -9.12 2.55 -3.10
C PRO A 279 -8.50 2.51 -1.69
N ILE A 280 -8.87 3.46 -0.82
CA ILE A 280 -8.38 3.48 0.56
C ILE A 280 -8.84 2.23 1.31
N ARG A 281 -10.07 1.79 1.04
CA ARG A 281 -10.69 0.60 1.66
C ARG A 281 -10.12 -0.72 1.16
N MET A 282 -9.87 -0.81 -0.14
CA MET A 282 -9.74 -2.11 -0.81
C MET A 282 -8.32 -2.46 -1.25
N THR A 283 -7.38 -1.51 -1.23
CA THR A 283 -6.02 -1.81 -1.68
C THR A 283 -5.28 -2.73 -0.71
N ASP A 284 -4.57 -3.73 -1.23
CA ASP A 284 -3.72 -4.59 -0.42
C ASP A 284 -2.39 -3.87 -0.10
N TRP A 285 -2.25 -3.43 1.15
CA TRP A 285 -1.02 -2.81 1.64
C TRP A 285 0.21 -3.71 1.51
N ARG A 286 0.09 -5.01 1.74
CA ARG A 286 1.26 -5.89 1.69
C ARG A 286 1.71 -6.08 0.24
N GLU A 287 0.80 -6.23 -0.71
CA GLU A 287 1.13 -6.26 -2.14
C GLU A 287 1.89 -5.00 -2.55
N MET A 288 1.31 -3.82 -2.28
CA MET A 288 1.93 -2.54 -2.64
C MET A 288 3.32 -2.37 -2.03
N LEU A 289 3.44 -2.61 -0.72
CA LEU A 289 4.70 -2.41 -0.01
C LEU A 289 5.75 -3.41 -0.48
N ASN A 290 5.41 -4.69 -0.62
CA ASN A 290 6.36 -5.69 -1.12
C ASN A 290 6.82 -5.38 -2.54
N TRP A 291 5.91 -4.94 -3.41
CA TRP A 291 6.26 -4.54 -4.77
C TRP A 291 7.22 -3.35 -4.79
N ILE A 292 6.96 -2.30 -4.01
CA ILE A 292 7.84 -1.12 -3.91
C ILE A 292 9.20 -1.49 -3.31
N LEU A 293 9.20 -2.26 -2.21
CA LEU A 293 10.41 -2.64 -1.48
C LEU A 293 11.31 -3.56 -2.30
N ALA A 294 10.76 -4.40 -3.17
CA ALA A 294 11.52 -5.25 -4.08
C ALA A 294 12.21 -4.47 -5.24
N LYS A 295 11.99 -3.15 -5.35
CA LYS A 295 12.65 -2.27 -6.32
C LYS A 295 13.75 -1.40 -5.70
N GLN A 296 14.00 -1.54 -4.40
CA GLN A 296 15.03 -0.81 -3.67
C GLN A 296 16.36 -1.54 -3.69
#